data_AF-A0A359MRF7-F1
#
_entry.id   AF-A0A359MRF7-F1
#
_cell.length_a   1.000
_cell.length_b   1.000
_cell.length_c   1.000
_cell.angle_alpha   90.00
_cell.angle_beta   90.00
_cell.angle_gamma   90.00
#
_symmetry.space_group_name_H-M   'P 1'
#
loop_
_entity.id
_entity.type
_entity.pdbx_description
1 polymer ?
#
loop_
_entity_poly.entity_id
_entity_poly.type
_entity_poly.pdbx_seq_one_letter_code
_entity_poly.pdbx_strand_id
1 'polypeptide(L)'
;ISEIKTLAYGSGSTKGVDADAAEEVTEQTLDRAVGFVKEFSKRTGSIIVITGAMDLVSDGRQCYVIRNGHPKMSKITGTGCQLSALITAFIAANPGHVLEASAAAVCMMGLAGERGWDRMQPREGNASYRTRIIDAIDQMDEEMLEKGANYEVR
;
A
#
# COMPACT_ATOMS: atom_id res chain seq x y z
N ILE A 1 -2.96 -1.95 8.21
CA ILE A 1 -3.33 -3.33 8.63
C ILE A 1 -4.47 -3.46 9.65
N SER A 2 -4.58 -2.59 10.67
CA SER A 2 -5.58 -2.72 11.75
C SER A 2 -7.05 -2.73 11.27
N GLU A 3 -7.39 -1.88 10.30
CA GLU A 3 -8.75 -1.82 9.71
C GLU A 3 -9.15 -3.15 9.07
N ILE A 4 -8.26 -3.74 8.26
CA ILE A 4 -8.49 -5.03 7.60
C ILE A 4 -8.57 -6.18 8.62
N LYS A 5 -7.72 -6.18 9.66
CA LYS A 5 -7.83 -7.17 10.75
C LYS A 5 -9.17 -7.06 11.48
N THR A 6 -9.65 -5.84 11.73
CA THR A 6 -10.97 -5.61 12.33
C THR A 6 -12.10 -6.13 11.44
N LEU A 7 -12.01 -5.98 10.12
CA LEU A 7 -12.97 -6.58 9.19
C LEU A 7 -12.88 -8.12 9.16
N ALA A 8 -11.67 -8.67 9.25
CA ALA A 8 -11.44 -10.11 9.15
C ALA A 8 -11.88 -10.90 10.40
N TYR A 9 -11.77 -10.28 11.57
CA TYR A 9 -11.95 -10.93 12.88
C TYR A 9 -12.99 -10.27 13.80
N GLY A 10 -13.51 -9.08 13.45
CA GLY A 10 -14.42 -8.29 14.29
C GLY A 10 -13.71 -7.30 15.23
N SER A 11 -14.49 -6.44 15.88
CA SER A 11 -13.99 -5.47 16.87
C SER A 11 -13.73 -6.14 18.22
N GLY A 12 -12.46 -6.31 18.59
CA GLY A 12 -12.02 -6.54 19.97
C GLY A 12 -11.74 -8.00 20.36
N SER A 13 -10.49 -8.24 20.76
CA SER A 13 -10.04 -9.29 21.69
C SER A 13 -10.73 -10.67 21.58
N THR A 14 -10.48 -11.42 20.51
CA THR A 14 -10.50 -12.89 20.65
C THR A 14 -9.16 -13.31 21.24
N LYS A 15 -9.17 -13.56 22.56
CA LYS A 15 -8.08 -14.20 23.30
C LYS A 15 -7.78 -15.57 22.69
N GLY A 16 -6.78 -15.60 21.83
CA GLY A 16 -6.06 -16.76 21.32
C GLY A 16 -4.60 -16.35 21.20
N VAL A 17 -3.69 -17.29 21.43
CA VAL A 17 -2.33 -17.09 22.00
C VAL A 17 -1.36 -16.19 21.20
N ASP A 18 -1.74 -15.67 20.03
CA ASP A 18 -0.86 -14.91 19.12
C ASP A 18 -1.38 -13.49 18.76
N ALA A 19 -2.31 -12.94 19.55
CA ALA A 19 -3.02 -11.70 19.23
C ALA A 19 -2.25 -10.43 19.66
N ASP A 20 -1.21 -10.06 18.92
CA ASP A 20 -0.75 -8.67 18.89
C ASP A 20 -1.61 -7.87 17.87
N ALA A 21 -2.57 -7.13 18.43
CA ALA A 21 -3.52 -6.27 17.72
C ALA A 21 -2.86 -5.14 16.91
N ALA A 22 -1.53 -5.02 16.96
CA ALA A 22 -0.74 -4.03 16.25
C ALA A 22 0.57 -4.61 15.71
N GLU A 23 0.59 -5.88 15.28
CA GLU A 23 1.80 -6.41 14.64
C GLU A 23 2.03 -5.65 13.31
N GLU A 24 2.99 -4.74 13.34
CA GLU A 24 3.51 -4.02 12.19
C GLU A 24 4.07 -5.05 11.20
N VAL A 25 3.87 -4.81 9.90
CA VAL A 25 4.47 -5.66 8.88
C VAL A 25 5.96 -5.32 8.86
N THR A 26 6.78 -6.27 9.28
CA THR A 26 8.25 -6.23 9.30
C THR A 26 8.78 -7.48 8.61
N GLU A 27 10.07 -7.55 8.30
CA GLU A 27 10.64 -8.77 7.67
C GLU A 27 10.36 -10.04 8.48
N GLN A 28 10.37 -9.92 9.81
CA GLN A 28 10.17 -11.06 10.72
C GLN A 28 8.72 -11.55 10.73
N THR A 29 7.77 -10.65 10.44
CA THR A 29 6.33 -10.89 10.51
C THR A 29 5.69 -11.03 9.12
N LEU A 30 6.50 -10.89 8.06
CA LEU A 30 6.05 -10.80 6.68
C LEU A 30 5.31 -12.05 6.23
N ASP A 31 5.85 -13.25 6.46
CA ASP A 31 5.22 -14.51 6.03
C ASP A 31 3.85 -14.71 6.68
N ARG A 32 3.74 -14.37 7.97
CA ARG A 32 2.47 -14.41 8.71
C ARG A 32 1.47 -13.41 8.13
N ALA A 33 1.92 -12.18 7.84
CA ALA A 33 1.09 -11.14 7.24
C ALA A 33 0.60 -11.55 5.84
N VAL A 34 1.49 -12.07 4.98
CA VAL A 34 1.16 -12.59 3.65
C VAL A 34 0.15 -13.73 3.75
N GLY A 35 0.35 -14.68 4.66
CA GLY A 35 -0.60 -15.76 4.91
C GLY A 35 -1.99 -15.24 5.29
N PHE A 36 -2.04 -14.25 6.19
CA PHE A 36 -3.28 -13.59 6.58
C PHE A 36 -3.99 -12.90 5.40
N VAL A 37 -3.27 -12.09 4.60
CA VAL A 37 -3.87 -11.37 3.46
C VAL A 37 -4.40 -12.34 2.42
N LYS A 38 -3.63 -13.40 2.09
CA LYS A 38 -4.06 -14.44 1.14
C LYS A 38 -5.34 -15.13 1.62
N GLU A 39 -5.39 -15.53 2.89
CA GLU A 39 -6.56 -16.19 3.45
C GLU A 39 -7.79 -15.27 3.47
N PHE A 40 -7.62 -14.00 3.87
CA PHE A 40 -8.73 -13.05 3.90
C PHE A 40 -9.24 -12.71 2.49
N SER A 41 -8.35 -12.62 1.51
CA SER A 41 -8.73 -12.44 0.10
C SER A 41 -9.55 -13.61 -0.42
N LYS A 42 -9.15 -14.86 -0.15
CA LYS A 42 -9.94 -16.06 -0.51
C LYS A 42 -11.33 -16.04 0.12
N ARG A 43 -11.40 -15.72 1.42
CA ARG A 43 -12.67 -15.69 2.18
C ARG A 43 -13.66 -14.65 1.64
N THR A 44 -13.15 -13.51 1.15
CA THR A 44 -13.98 -12.40 0.67
C THR A 44 -14.21 -12.42 -0.84
N GLY A 45 -13.43 -13.21 -1.59
CA GLY A 45 -13.44 -13.20 -3.05
C GLY A 45 -12.99 -11.88 -3.66
N SER A 46 -12.24 -11.06 -2.91
CA SER A 46 -11.83 -9.71 -3.28
C SER A 46 -10.31 -9.56 -3.25
N ILE A 47 -9.77 -8.64 -4.07
CA ILE A 47 -8.38 -8.19 -3.90
C ILE A 47 -8.27 -7.45 -2.56
N ILE A 48 -7.29 -7.82 -1.74
CA ILE A 48 -7.03 -7.15 -0.46
C ILE A 48 -5.75 -6.33 -0.58
N VAL A 49 -5.87 -5.03 -0.32
CA VAL A 49 -4.75 -4.09 -0.21
C VAL A 49 -4.61 -3.70 1.26
N ILE A 50 -3.43 -3.94 1.83
CA ILE A 50 -3.08 -3.51 3.18
C ILE A 50 -1.91 -2.56 3.08
N THR A 51 -2.09 -1.34 3.59
CA THR A 51 -0.99 -0.36 3.63
C THR A 51 -0.28 -0.30 4.98
N GLY A 52 1.00 0.09 4.94
CA GLY A 52 1.90 0.17 6.08
C GLY A 52 3.31 0.66 5.71
N ALA A 53 4.31 0.26 6.50
CA ALA A 53 5.73 0.42 6.12
C ALA A 53 6.12 -0.51 4.96
N MET A 54 5.45 -1.65 4.88
CA MET A 54 5.35 -2.48 3.68
C MET A 54 3.88 -2.61 3.33
N ASP A 55 3.56 -2.44 2.06
CA ASP A 55 2.21 -2.63 1.54
C ASP A 55 2.05 -4.05 0.99
N LEU A 56 0.87 -4.63 1.16
CA LEU A 56 0.54 -5.98 0.72
C LEU A 56 -0.67 -5.94 -0.22
N VAL A 57 -0.58 -6.56 -1.39
CA VAL A 57 -1.67 -6.64 -2.37
C VAL A 57 -1.85 -8.10 -2.79
N SER A 58 -3.01 -8.70 -2.53
CA SER A 58 -3.23 -10.12 -2.82
C SER A 58 -4.62 -10.44 -3.38
N ASP A 59 -4.67 -11.43 -4.27
CA ASP A 59 -5.86 -12.09 -4.81
C ASP A 59 -6.17 -13.44 -4.11
N GLY A 60 -5.43 -13.77 -3.06
CA GLY A 60 -5.52 -15.03 -2.35
C GLY A 60 -4.63 -16.14 -2.89
N ARG A 61 -4.07 -16.02 -4.10
CA ARG A 61 -3.11 -16.96 -4.66
C ARG A 61 -1.69 -16.44 -4.50
N GLN A 62 -1.45 -15.23 -4.96
CA GLN A 62 -0.17 -14.53 -4.87
C GLN A 62 -0.32 -13.21 -4.10
N CYS A 63 0.77 -12.72 -3.55
CA CYS A 63 0.82 -11.47 -2.78
C CYS A 63 2.02 -10.64 -3.24
N TYR A 64 1.76 -9.42 -3.69
CA TYR A 64 2.79 -8.43 -3.89
C TYR A 64 3.13 -7.79 -2.56
N VAL A 65 4.42 -7.79 -2.22
CA VAL A 65 4.98 -7.09 -1.06
C VAL A 65 5.70 -5.86 -1.61
N ILE A 66 5.16 -4.68 -1.36
CA ILE A 66 5.64 -3.42 -1.93
C ILE A 66 6.32 -2.61 -0.82
N ARG A 67 7.51 -2.10 -1.14
CA ARG A 67 8.44 -1.44 -0.22
C ARG A 67 8.71 0.01 -0.62
N ASN A 68 7.93 0.52 -1.56
CA ASN A 68 7.95 1.93 -1.91
C ASN A 68 7.33 2.78 -0.80
N GLY A 69 7.63 4.07 -0.82
CA GLY A 69 7.05 5.07 0.06
C GLY A 69 8.06 5.72 0.99
N HIS A 70 7.57 6.70 1.74
CA HIS A 70 8.38 7.44 2.70
C HIS A 70 7.61 7.65 4.02
N PRO A 71 8.24 7.46 5.21
CA PRO A 71 7.52 7.53 6.49
C PRO A 71 6.72 8.83 6.72
N LYS A 72 7.16 9.94 6.12
CA LYS A 72 6.48 11.24 6.24
C LYS A 72 5.15 11.31 5.50
N MET A 73 4.83 10.36 4.61
CA MET A 73 3.52 10.29 3.95
C MET A 73 2.38 10.13 4.97
N SER A 74 2.65 9.46 6.10
CA SER A 74 1.71 9.32 7.22
C SER A 74 1.35 10.65 7.91
N LYS A 75 2.08 11.74 7.64
CA LYS A 75 1.83 13.08 8.18
C LYS A 75 0.98 13.96 7.26
N ILE A 76 0.56 13.43 6.13
CA ILE A 76 -0.35 14.09 5.19
C ILE A 76 -1.72 13.42 5.30
N THR A 77 -2.73 14.22 5.62
CA THR A 77 -4.12 13.74 5.60
C THR A 77 -4.56 13.39 4.19
N GLY A 78 -5.26 12.26 4.04
CA GLY A 78 -5.87 11.85 2.78
C GLY A 78 -4.97 11.08 1.81
N THR A 79 -3.72 10.75 2.15
CA THR A 79 -2.84 9.93 1.28
C THR A 79 -3.44 8.54 1.02
N GLY A 80 -4.01 7.88 2.04
CA GLY A 80 -4.74 6.62 1.85
C GLY A 80 -5.96 6.76 0.94
N CYS A 81 -6.72 7.85 1.06
CA CYS A 81 -7.88 8.09 0.19
C CYS A 81 -7.46 8.38 -1.26
N GLN A 82 -6.35 9.09 -1.47
CA GLN A 82 -5.76 9.30 -2.80
C GLN A 82 -5.35 7.97 -3.43
N LEU A 83 -4.72 7.08 -2.65
CA LEU A 83 -4.37 5.74 -3.12
C LEU A 83 -5.61 4.96 -3.58
N SER A 84 -6.72 5.00 -2.84
CA SER A 84 -7.96 4.33 -3.28
C SER A 84 -8.46 4.87 -4.63
N ALA A 85 -8.34 6.18 -4.88
CA ALA A 85 -8.69 6.78 -6.16
C ALA A 85 -7.74 6.33 -7.29
N LEU A 86 -6.43 6.25 -7.01
CA LEU A 86 -5.44 5.72 -7.96
C LEU A 86 -5.72 4.24 -8.29
N ILE A 87 -5.94 3.39 -7.29
CA ILE A 87 -6.29 1.98 -7.50
C ILE A 87 -7.53 1.87 -8.40
N THR A 88 -8.54 2.69 -8.16
CA THR A 88 -9.75 2.73 -9.00
C THR A 88 -9.42 3.08 -10.45
N ALA A 89 -8.60 4.10 -10.69
CA ALA A 89 -8.18 4.50 -12.03
C ALA A 89 -7.39 3.40 -12.76
N PHE A 90 -6.44 2.76 -12.05
CA PHE A 90 -5.63 1.67 -12.61
C PHE A 90 -6.46 0.44 -12.97
N ILE A 91 -7.40 0.05 -12.08
CA ILE A 91 -8.31 -1.08 -12.35
C ILE A 91 -9.24 -0.74 -13.51
N ALA A 92 -9.79 0.47 -13.57
CA ALA A 92 -10.67 0.88 -14.66
C ALA A 92 -9.98 0.84 -16.02
N ALA A 93 -8.70 1.20 -16.07
CA ALA A 93 -7.88 1.10 -17.28
C ALA A 93 -7.50 -0.36 -17.62
N ASN A 94 -7.48 -1.28 -16.63
CA ASN A 94 -6.98 -2.66 -16.78
C ASN A 94 -7.95 -3.69 -16.13
N PRO A 95 -9.20 -3.80 -16.60
CA PRO A 95 -10.23 -4.61 -15.92
C PRO A 95 -9.93 -6.12 -15.87
N GLY A 96 -9.06 -6.63 -16.75
CA GLY A 96 -8.61 -8.03 -16.75
C GLY A 96 -7.45 -8.35 -15.81
N HIS A 97 -6.83 -7.33 -15.22
CA HIS A 97 -5.57 -7.42 -14.45
C HIS A 97 -5.69 -6.70 -13.10
N VAL A 98 -6.78 -6.97 -12.37
CA VAL A 98 -7.15 -6.22 -11.15
C VAL A 98 -6.04 -6.27 -10.10
N LEU A 99 -5.37 -7.41 -9.95
CA LEU A 99 -4.29 -7.58 -8.97
C LEU A 99 -3.06 -6.74 -9.34
N GLU A 100 -2.56 -6.89 -10.57
CA GLU A 100 -1.41 -6.16 -11.08
C GLU A 100 -1.67 -4.66 -11.14
N ALA A 101 -2.88 -4.26 -11.54
CA ALA A 101 -3.32 -2.86 -11.56
C ALA A 101 -3.33 -2.26 -10.15
N SER A 102 -3.82 -3.01 -9.16
CA SER A 102 -3.81 -2.58 -7.76
C SER A 102 -2.38 -2.45 -7.23
N ALA A 103 -1.50 -3.42 -7.52
CA ALA A 103 -0.11 -3.39 -7.13
C ALA A 103 0.64 -2.21 -7.78
N ALA A 104 0.44 -1.97 -9.07
CA ALA A 104 1.03 -0.85 -9.80
C ALA A 104 0.60 0.50 -9.23
N ALA A 105 -0.67 0.68 -8.86
CA ALA A 105 -1.15 1.90 -8.22
C ALA A 105 -0.50 2.13 -6.85
N VAL A 106 -0.30 1.08 -6.05
CA VAL A 106 0.39 1.14 -4.76
C VAL A 106 1.87 1.51 -4.96
N CYS A 107 2.57 0.87 -5.90
CA CYS A 107 3.94 1.25 -6.28
C CYS A 107 4.01 2.71 -6.73
N MET A 108 3.09 3.18 -7.59
CA MET A 108 3.05 4.55 -8.08
C MET A 108 2.91 5.56 -6.94
N MET A 109 1.98 5.32 -6.00
CA MET A 109 1.77 6.20 -4.86
C MET A 109 2.99 6.24 -3.93
N GLY A 110 3.59 5.08 -3.64
CA GLY A 110 4.81 4.99 -2.82
C GLY A 110 5.98 5.73 -3.47
N LEU A 111 6.23 5.47 -4.75
CA LEU A 111 7.30 6.12 -5.52
C LEU A 111 7.07 7.63 -5.66
N ALA A 112 5.83 8.07 -5.84
CA ALA A 112 5.49 9.50 -5.82
C ALA A 112 5.78 10.13 -4.44
N GLY A 113 5.56 9.38 -3.36
CA GLY A 113 6.00 9.73 -2.01
C GLY A 113 7.50 9.99 -1.93
N GLU A 114 8.31 9.02 -2.32
CA GLU A 114 9.78 9.12 -2.34
C GLU A 114 10.24 10.33 -3.18
N ARG A 115 9.77 10.41 -4.43
CA ARG A 115 10.10 11.50 -5.36
C ARG A 115 9.63 12.87 -4.89
N GLY A 116 8.50 12.94 -4.19
CA GLY A 116 8.00 14.16 -3.59
C GLY A 116 8.86 14.61 -2.42
N TRP A 117 9.39 13.65 -1.64
CA TRP A 117 10.24 13.91 -0.50
C TRP A 117 11.63 14.39 -0.92
N ASP A 118 12.23 13.77 -1.93
CA ASP A 118 13.55 14.15 -2.46
C ASP A 118 13.60 15.60 -2.97
N ARG A 119 12.44 16.17 -3.32
CA ARG A 119 12.30 17.54 -3.80
C ARG A 119 12.00 18.56 -2.69
N MET A 120 11.85 18.12 -1.44
CA MET A 120 11.60 19.01 -0.30
C MET A 120 12.82 19.89 -0.01
N GLN A 121 12.54 21.15 0.33
CA GLN A 121 13.53 22.14 0.75
C GLN A 121 13.53 22.31 2.27
N PRO A 122 14.63 22.83 2.85
CA PRO A 122 14.68 23.16 4.26
C PRO A 122 13.50 24.07 4.65
N ARG A 123 12.89 23.78 5.81
CA ARG A 123 11.75 24.51 6.41
C ARG A 123 10.39 24.32 5.73
N GLU A 124 10.30 23.55 4.65
CA GLU A 124 9.00 23.25 4.05
C GLU A 124 8.19 22.26 4.88
N GLY A 125 6.89 22.49 4.93
CA GLY A 125 5.94 21.71 5.73
C GLY A 125 5.25 20.59 4.95
N ASN A 126 4.36 19.88 5.64
CA ASN A 126 3.60 18.78 5.07
C ASN A 126 2.66 19.19 3.92
N ALA A 127 2.19 20.44 3.88
CA ALA A 127 1.38 20.95 2.78
C ALA A 127 2.19 21.01 1.47
N SER A 128 3.43 21.49 1.52
CA SER A 128 4.35 21.46 0.37
C SER A 128 4.65 20.02 -0.06
N TYR A 129 4.86 19.12 0.90
CA TYR A 129 5.07 17.71 0.59
C TYR A 129 3.85 17.07 -0.09
N ARG A 130 2.62 17.37 0.37
CA ARG A 130 1.38 16.94 -0.29
C ARG A 130 1.32 17.40 -1.75
N THR A 131 1.62 18.68 -2.00
CA THR A 131 1.66 19.21 -3.38
C THR A 131 2.68 18.45 -4.21
N ARG A 132 3.88 18.21 -3.68
CA ARG A 132 4.92 17.47 -4.41
C ARG A 132 4.58 16.02 -4.71
N ILE A 133 3.84 15.34 -3.83
CA ILE A 133 3.33 13.99 -4.13
C ILE A 133 2.37 14.05 -5.33
N ILE A 134 1.47 15.03 -5.35
CA ILE A 134 0.52 15.21 -6.46
C ILE A 134 1.28 15.52 -7.76
N ASP A 135 2.24 16.43 -7.72
CA ASP A 135 3.09 16.76 -8.88
C ASP A 135 3.90 15.54 -9.36
N ALA A 136 4.38 14.71 -8.43
CA ALA A 136 5.12 13.50 -8.75
C ALA A 136 4.24 12.41 -9.37
N ILE A 137 2.95 12.34 -9.02
CA ILE A 137 1.97 11.47 -9.69
C ILE A 137 1.73 11.96 -11.13
N ASP A 138 1.51 13.26 -11.32
CA ASP A 138 1.29 13.88 -12.64
C ASP A 138 2.47 13.68 -13.59
N GLN A 139 3.70 13.80 -13.05
CA GLN A 139 4.94 13.67 -13.82
C GLN A 139 5.46 12.22 -13.93
N MET A 140 4.74 11.23 -13.41
CA MET A 140 5.19 9.83 -13.48
C MET A 140 5.00 9.30 -14.90
N ASP A 141 6.07 8.79 -15.50
CA ASP A 141 6.02 8.03 -16.74
C ASP A 141 6.28 6.53 -16.51
N GLU A 142 6.15 5.75 -17.59
CA GLU A 142 6.37 4.30 -17.60
C GLU A 142 7.79 3.94 -17.12
N GLU A 143 8.82 4.58 -17.67
CA GLU A 143 10.21 4.29 -17.34
C GLU A 143 10.52 4.55 -15.86
N MET A 144 10.01 5.65 -15.31
CA MET A 144 10.15 5.98 -13.90
C MET A 144 9.49 4.93 -13.01
N LEU A 145 8.27 4.50 -13.36
CA LEU A 145 7.54 3.53 -12.56
C LEU A 145 8.19 2.14 -12.63
N GLU A 146 8.59 1.68 -13.82
CA GLU A 146 9.26 0.38 -14.00
C GLU A 146 10.57 0.29 -13.22
N LYS A 147 11.38 1.36 -13.23
CA LYS A 147 12.66 1.40 -12.52
C LYS A 147 12.51 1.63 -11.01
N GLY A 148 11.49 2.39 -10.61
CA GLY A 148 11.28 2.81 -9.23
C GLY A 148 10.42 1.86 -8.41
N ALA A 149 9.62 0.99 -9.05
CA ALA A 149 8.81 0.01 -8.35
C ALA A 149 9.70 -0.97 -7.57
N ASN A 150 9.49 -1.03 -6.26
CA ASN A 150 10.22 -1.88 -5.33
C ASN A 150 9.25 -2.88 -4.71
N TYR A 151 9.18 -4.06 -5.29
CA TYR A 151 8.30 -5.12 -4.82
C TYR A 151 8.90 -6.51 -5.01
N GLU A 152 8.35 -7.48 -4.27
CA GLU A 152 8.56 -8.90 -4.52
C GLU A 152 7.21 -9.64 -4.53
N VAL A 153 7.16 -10.79 -5.20
CA VAL A 153 5.96 -11.63 -5.26
C VAL A 153 6.15 -12.85 -4.36
N ARG A 154 5.15 -13.13 -3.53
CA ARG A 154 5.09 -14.24 -2.57
C ARG A 154 3.85 -15.08 -2.76
#